data_AF-A0A655ARU1-F1
#
_entry.id   AF-A0A655ARU1-F1
#
_cell.length_a   1.000
_cell.length_b   1.000
_cell.length_c   1.000
_cell.angle_alpha   90.00
_cell.angle_beta   90.00
_cell.angle_gamma   90.00
#
_symmetry.space_group_name_H-M   'P 1'
#
loop_
_entity.id
_entity.type
_entity.pdbx_description
1 polymer ?
#
loop_
_entity_poly.entity_id
_entity_poly.type
_entity_poly.pdbx_seq_one_letter_code
_entity_poly.pdbx_strand_id
1 'polypeptide(L)'
;MYLPPGRSAYVAARSLSGGGTGTRYLVTDTGVRFAIHDDDVAHDLGLPTAAIPAPWPVLATLPSGPELSRANASVARDTVAPGP
;
A
#
# COMPACT_ATOMS: atom_id res chain seq x y z
N MET A 1 -5.89 15.71 4.10
CA MET A 1 -6.62 14.45 3.81
C MET A 1 -6.50 13.62 5.07
N TYR A 2 -7.59 13.38 5.79
CA TYR A 2 -7.58 12.69 7.09
C TYR A 2 -8.17 11.30 6.87
N LEU A 3 -7.36 10.25 7.03
CA LEU A 3 -7.89 8.89 7.09
C LEU A 3 -8.26 8.62 8.57
N PRO A 4 -9.41 8.01 8.84
CA PRO A 4 -9.69 7.47 10.16
C PRO A 4 -8.60 6.45 10.55
N PRO A 5 -8.18 6.40 11.83
CA PRO A 5 -7.23 5.40 12.29
C PRO A 5 -7.75 4.00 11.97
N GLY A 6 -6.89 3.17 11.38
CA GLY A 6 -7.25 1.83 10.90
C GLY A 6 -7.75 1.75 9.46
N ARG A 7 -7.72 2.85 8.69
CA ARG A 7 -7.98 2.81 7.25
C ARG A 7 -6.69 2.87 6.43
N SER A 8 -6.75 2.20 5.29
CA SER A 8 -5.72 2.20 4.26
C SER A 8 -6.34 2.64 2.93
N ALA A 9 -5.56 3.36 2.12
CA ALA A 9 -5.92 3.81 0.79
C ALA A 9 -5.16 3.00 -0.25
N TYR A 10 -5.90 2.39 -1.18
CA TYR A 10 -5.31 1.64 -2.29
C TYR A 10 -5.06 2.57 -3.48
N VAL A 11 -3.80 2.69 -3.88
CA VAL A 11 -3.36 3.63 -4.92
C VAL A 11 -2.51 2.93 -5.98
N ALA A 12 -2.67 3.30 -7.25
CA ALA A 12 -1.82 2.82 -8.33
C ALA A 12 -0.86 3.93 -8.76
N ALA A 13 0.43 3.61 -8.84
CA ALA A 13 1.41 4.55 -9.36
C ALA A 13 1.11 4.82 -10.83
N ARG A 14 0.87 6.08 -11.15
CA ARG A 14 0.74 6.55 -12.53
C ARG A 14 1.96 7.38 -12.88
N SER A 15 2.65 6.99 -13.94
CA SER A 15 3.72 7.81 -14.52
C SER A 15 3.11 9.01 -15.24
N LEU A 16 3.69 10.20 -15.01
CA LEU A 16 3.33 11.42 -15.74
C LEU A 16 3.76 11.35 -17.21
N SER A 17 4.72 10.48 -17.53
CA SER A 17 5.27 10.30 -18.88
C SER A 17 4.43 9.39 -19.78
N GLY A 18 3.22 8.99 -19.36
CA GLY A 18 2.29 8.21 -20.19
C GLY A 18 2.53 6.69 -20.23
N GLY A 19 3.37 6.15 -19.35
CA GLY A 19 3.63 4.71 -19.28
C GLY A 19 2.74 3.99 -18.27
N GLY A 20 1.77 3.21 -18.77
CA GLY A 20 1.14 2.04 -18.13
C GLY A 20 0.46 2.20 -16.76
N THR A 21 -0.37 1.21 -16.40
CA THR A 21 -0.81 0.99 -15.02
C THR A 21 0.41 0.60 -14.19
N GLY A 22 0.99 1.55 -13.45
CA GLY A 22 2.19 1.29 -12.66
C GLY A 22 1.87 0.49 -11.39
N THR A 23 2.94 0.10 -10.70
CA THR A 23 2.89 -0.70 -9.47
C THR A 23 1.85 -0.15 -8.49
N ARG A 24 1.14 -1.06 -7.83
CA ARG A 24 0.09 -0.71 -6.89
C ARG A 24 0.65 -0.67 -5.48
N TYR A 25 0.15 0.26 -4.69
CA TYR A 25 0.60 0.52 -3.35
C TYR A 25 -0.59 0.67 -2.41
N LEU A 26 -0.44 0.17 -1.18
CA LEU A 26 -1.35 0.46 -0.08
C LEU A 26 -0.71 1.55 0.79
N VAL A 27 -1.38 2.68 0.96
CA VAL A 27 -0.94 3.73 1.88
C VAL A 27 -1.77 3.62 3.16
N THR A 28 -1.12 3.45 4.30
CA THR A 28 -1.80 3.41 5.60
C THR A 28 -1.96 4.81 6.19
N ASP A 29 -2.83 4.95 7.18
CA ASP A 29 -2.98 6.19 7.98
C ASP A 29 -1.65 6.73 8.56
N THR A 30 -0.69 5.84 8.84
CA THR A 30 0.66 6.20 9.28
C THR A 30 1.53 6.89 8.22
N GLY A 31 1.02 7.04 6.98
CA GLY A 31 1.74 7.67 5.88
C GLY A 31 2.80 6.76 5.24
N VAL A 32 2.78 5.47 5.54
CA VAL A 32 3.70 4.47 4.93
C VAL A 32 3.03 3.86 3.71
N ARG A 33 3.78 3.75 2.60
CA ARG A 33 3.33 3.04 1.40
C ARG A 33 3.90 1.63 1.37
N PHE A 34 3.08 0.64 1.06
CA PHE A 34 3.45 -0.75 0.95
C PHE A 34 3.19 -1.18 -0.49
N ALA A 35 4.20 -1.72 -1.19
CA ALA A 35 3.98 -2.25 -2.54
C ALA A 35 3.07 -3.48 -2.46
N ILE A 36 2.11 -3.61 -3.39
CA ILE A 36 1.30 -4.82 -3.52
C ILE A 36 1.85 -5.64 -4.67
N HIS A 37 2.11 -6.92 -4.39
CA HIS A 37 2.67 -7.87 -5.34
C HIS A 37 1.74 -8.08 -6.56
N ASP A 38 0.47 -8.42 -6.30
CA ASP A 38 -0.53 -8.75 -7.34
C ASP A 38 -1.96 -8.33 -6.96
N ASP A 39 -2.85 -8.35 -7.95
CA ASP A 39 -4.31 -8.19 -7.74
C ASP A 39 -4.88 -9.24 -6.79
N ASP A 40 -4.33 -10.45 -6.78
CA ASP A 40 -4.77 -11.54 -5.90
C ASP A 40 -4.53 -11.17 -4.42
N VAL A 41 -3.36 -10.60 -4.12
CA VAL A 41 -3.06 -10.08 -2.77
C VAL A 41 -3.96 -8.89 -2.43
N ALA A 42 -4.25 -8.01 -3.38
CA ALA A 42 -5.19 -6.92 -3.14
C ALA A 42 -6.59 -7.43 -2.82
N HIS A 43 -7.03 -8.50 -3.50
CA HIS A 43 -8.31 -9.15 -3.28
C HIS A 43 -8.36 -9.86 -1.91
N ASP A 44 -7.32 -10.61 -1.55
CA ASP A 44 -7.19 -11.29 -0.25
C ASP A 44 -7.20 -10.29 0.92
N LEU A 45 -6.61 -9.11 0.72
CA LEU A 45 -6.65 -7.99 1.67
C LEU A 45 -8.00 -7.27 1.74
N GLY A 46 -8.96 -7.62 0.87
CA GLY A 46 -10.27 -6.97 0.80
C GLY A 46 -10.21 -5.52 0.27
N LEU A 47 -9.18 -5.20 -0.51
CA LEU A 47 -9.03 -3.86 -1.11
C LEU A 47 -10.01 -3.66 -2.27
N PRO A 48 -10.42 -2.41 -2.53
CA PRO A 48 -11.31 -2.13 -3.65
C PRO A 48 -10.64 -2.51 -4.98
N THR A 49 -11.41 -3.09 -5.91
CA THR A 49 -10.94 -3.48 -7.26
C THR A 49 -10.32 -2.30 -8.04
N ALA A 50 -10.78 -1.07 -7.78
CA ALA A 50 -10.25 0.12 -8.40
C ALA A 50 -9.21 0.80 -7.49
N ALA A 51 -7.94 0.71 -7.87
CA ALA A 51 -6.89 1.51 -7.26
C ALA A 51 -7.05 2.98 -7.66
N ILE A 52 -6.86 3.90 -6.70
CA ILE A 52 -6.91 5.33 -6.97
C ILE A 52 -5.64 5.71 -7.75
N PRO A 53 -5.73 6.30 -8.96
CA PRO A 53 -4.55 6.70 -9.70
C PRO A 53 -3.83 7.84 -8.97
N ALA A 54 -2.60 7.60 -8.53
CA ALA A 54 -1.78 8.56 -7.82
C ALA A 54 -0.49 8.85 -8.60
N PRO A 55 -0.08 10.13 -8.71
CA PRO A 55 1.15 10.49 -9.39
C PRO A 55 2.35 9.95 -8.62
N TRP A 56 3.27 9.27 -9.31
CA TRP A 56 4.49 8.72 -8.70
C TRP A 56 5.29 9.71 -7.83
N PRO A 57 5.44 11.01 -8.18
CA PRO A 57 6.12 11.98 -7.32
C PRO A 57 5.58 12.04 -5.90
N VAL A 58 4.26 11.94 -5.72
CA VAL A 58 3.64 11.96 -4.39
C VAL A 58 3.93 10.66 -3.65
N LEU A 59 3.81 9.51 -4.33
CA LEU A 59 4.17 8.23 -3.72
C LEU A 59 5.64 8.21 -3.32
N ALA A 60 6.53 8.74 -4.16
CA ALA A 60 7.97 8.77 -3.93
C ALA A 60 8.38 9.55 -2.67
N THR A 61 7.55 10.51 -2.23
CA THR A 61 7.77 11.23 -0.96
C THR A 61 7.39 10.44 0.28
N LEU A 62 6.61 9.37 0.13
CA LEU A 62 6.20 8.53 1.25
C LEU A 62 7.28 7.49 1.57
N PRO A 63 7.53 7.22 2.87
CA PRO A 63 8.40 6.12 3.27
C PRO A 63 7.85 4.80 2.72
N SER A 64 8.70 4.06 2.01
CA SER A 64 8.38 2.72 1.53
C SER A 64 8.53 1.71 2.66
N GLY A 65 7.42 1.08 3.03
CA GLY A 65 7.38 -0.08 3.91
C GLY A 65 7.74 -1.37 3.17
N PRO A 66 7.75 -2.50 3.89
CA PRO A 66 7.89 -3.83 3.28
C PRO A 66 6.81 -4.05 2.22
N GLU A 67 7.09 -4.92 1.26
CA GLU A 67 6.07 -5.34 0.29
C GLU A 67 4.95 -6.09 1.02
N LEU A 68 3.68 -5.70 0.77
CA LEU A 68 2.51 -6.46 1.18
C LEU A 68 2.41 -7.71 0.32
N SER A 69 2.85 -8.81 0.91
CA SER A 69 2.66 -10.16 0.43
C SER A 69 2.32 -11.05 1.63
N ARG A 70 1.67 -12.18 1.40
CA ARG A 70 1.24 -13.10 2.46
C ARG A 70 2.39 -13.47 3.42
N ALA A 71 3.60 -13.62 2.90
CA ALA A 71 4.80 -13.90 3.70
C ALA A 71 5.20 -12.72 4.60
N ASN A 72 5.25 -11.50 4.07
CA ASN A 72 5.61 -10.30 4.83
C ASN A 72 4.52 -9.87 5.82
N ALA A 73 3.24 -10.10 5.50
CA ALA A 73 2.13 -9.84 6.41
C ALA A 73 2.21 -10.72 7.67
N SER A 74 2.61 -11.98 7.52
CA SER A 74 2.87 -12.88 8.65
C SER A 74 4.03 -12.38 9.53
N VAL A 75 5.07 -11.79 8.93
CA VAL A 75 6.21 -11.21 9.68
C VAL A 75 5.82 -9.89 10.38
N ALA A 76 5.08 -9.01 9.71
CA ALA A 76 4.61 -7.75 10.29
C ALA A 76 3.63 -7.96 11.46
N ARG A 77 2.89 -9.07 11.47
CA ARG A 77 2.01 -9.44 12.57
C ARG A 77 2.76 -10.07 13.75
N ASP A 78 3.91 -10.70 13.48
CA ASP A 78 4.80 -11.26 14.51
C ASP A 78 5.61 -10.15 15.24
N THR A 79 5.83 -9.01 14.61
CA THR A 79 6.53 -7.86 15.22
C THR A 79 5.64 -6.95 16.07
N VAL A 80 4.40 -7.34 16.40
CA VAL A 80 3.68 -6.71 17.51
C VAL A 80 4.41 -7.07 18.80
N ALA A 81 5.26 -6.17 19.26
CA ALA A 81 6.01 -6.33 20.49
C ALA A 81 5.06 -6.79 21.62
N PRO A 82 5.42 -7.83 22.41
CA PRO A 82 4.67 -8.12 23.62
C PRO A 82 4.69 -6.85 24.48
N GLY A 83 3.51 -6.28 24.73
CA GLY A 83 3.36 -5.17 25.66
C GLY A 83 3.74 -5.61 27.08
N PRO A 84 4.28 -4.70 27.93
CA PRO A 84 4.69 -5.00 29.30
C PRO A 84 3.54 -5.40 30.22
#